data_AF-A0A7Y8H9M1-F1
#
_entry.id   AF-A0A7Y8H9M1-F1
#
_cell.length_a   1.000
_cell.length_b   1.000
_cell.length_c   1.000
_cell.angle_alpha   90.00
_cell.angle_beta   90.00
_cell.angle_gamma   90.00
#
_symmetry.space_group_name_H-M   'P 1'
#
loop_
_entity.id
_entity.type
_entity.pdbx_description
1 polymer ?
#
loop_
_entity_poly.entity_id
_entity_poly.type
_entity_poly.pdbx_seq_one_letter_code
_entity_poly.pdbx_strand_id
1 'polypeptide(L)'
;MGEDSFKKKGEEFTYQLSSNPLVAKYLLVMVNQGMTSLVNHFNSLEEAEKAFNEITSNLRSKAGLLSSSDYHEVSIWEWREGKYEKVYLYF
;
A
#
# COMPACT_ATOMS: atom_id res chain seq x y z
N MET A 1 -13.28 -19.91 -10.32
CA MET A 1 -11.98 -20.56 -10.52
C MET A 1 -11.47 -20.09 -11.87
N GLY A 2 -10.58 -19.11 -11.86
CA GLY A 2 -9.93 -18.55 -13.04
C GLY A 2 -8.55 -18.11 -12.57
N GLU A 3 -7.53 -18.75 -13.12
CA GLU A 3 -6.13 -18.59 -12.72
C GLU A 3 -5.58 -17.30 -13.35
N ASP A 4 -5.08 -16.39 -12.52
CA ASP A 4 -4.40 -15.20 -13.00
C ASP A 4 -2.98 -15.56 -13.45
N SER A 5 -2.72 -15.31 -14.74
CA SER A 5 -1.45 -15.59 -15.38
C SER A 5 -0.54 -14.37 -15.32
N PHE A 6 0.61 -14.54 -14.66
CA PHE A 6 1.65 -13.51 -14.55
C PHE A 6 2.45 -13.42 -15.86
N LYS A 7 2.50 -12.22 -16.46
CA LYS A 7 3.53 -11.86 -17.44
C LYS A 7 4.26 -10.60 -17.01
N LYS A 8 5.57 -10.74 -16.83
CA LYS A 8 6.52 -9.72 -16.39
C LYS A 8 7.11 -8.99 -17.59
N LYS A 9 6.96 -7.67 -17.69
CA LYS A 9 7.88 -6.77 -18.42
C LYS A 9 7.58 -5.29 -18.09
N GLY A 10 8.53 -4.62 -17.43
CA GLY A 10 8.60 -3.15 -17.25
C GLY A 10 7.48 -2.60 -16.37
N GLU A 11 7.71 -2.51 -15.06
CA GLU A 11 6.68 -2.23 -14.06
C GLU A 11 6.26 -0.74 -14.02
N GLU A 12 5.49 -0.32 -15.02
CA GLU A 12 4.45 0.70 -14.80
C GLU A 12 3.20 -0.06 -14.36
N PHE A 13 2.99 -0.12 -13.03
CA PHE A 13 1.83 -0.82 -12.45
C PHE A 13 0.55 -0.04 -12.72
N THR A 14 -0.06 -0.29 -13.88
CA THR A 14 -1.42 0.18 -14.18
C THR A 14 -2.41 -0.88 -13.71
N TYR A 15 -3.04 -0.64 -12.56
CA TYR A 15 -4.10 -1.50 -12.04
C TYR A 15 -5.38 -1.30 -12.86
N GLN A 16 -5.79 -2.29 -13.65
CA GLN A 16 -7.17 -2.34 -14.16
C GLN A 16 -8.07 -2.92 -13.09
N LEU A 17 -8.78 -2.03 -12.39
CA LEU A 17 -9.87 -2.39 -11.50
C LEU A 17 -10.97 -3.06 -12.32
N SER A 18 -11.36 -4.27 -11.91
CA SER A 18 -12.50 -5.02 -12.46
C SER A 18 -13.70 -4.10 -12.61
N SER A 19 -14.43 -4.25 -13.72
CA SER A 19 -15.45 -3.37 -14.30
C SER A 19 -16.72 -3.09 -13.46
N ASN A 20 -16.64 -3.26 -12.14
CA ASN A 20 -17.51 -2.65 -11.16
C ASN A 20 -16.74 -2.51 -9.83
N PRO A 21 -15.95 -1.45 -9.62
CA PRO A 21 -15.21 -1.30 -8.38
C PRO A 21 -16.10 -0.55 -7.39
N LEU A 22 -16.47 -1.20 -6.29
CA LEU A 22 -16.55 -0.47 -5.03
C LEU A 22 -15.14 0.09 -4.80
N VAL A 23 -14.87 1.28 -5.33
CA VAL A 23 -13.57 1.94 -5.17
C VAL A 23 -13.38 2.13 -3.68
N ALA A 24 -12.44 1.40 -3.10
CA ALA A 24 -12.12 1.53 -1.69
C ALA A 24 -11.78 2.99 -1.42
N LYS A 25 -12.44 3.59 -0.43
CA LYS A 25 -12.24 5.01 -0.10
C LYS A 25 -10.80 5.29 0.31
N TYR A 26 -10.12 4.31 0.92
CA TYR A 26 -8.73 4.41 1.36
C TYR A 26 -7.91 3.19 0.95
N LEU A 27 -6.62 3.41 0.68
CA LEU A 27 -5.61 2.37 0.47
C LEU A 27 -4.49 2.55 1.48
N LEU A 28 -3.93 1.45 1.96
CA LEU A 28 -2.65 1.43 2.65
C LEU A 28 -1.62 0.76 1.72
N VAL A 29 -0.55 1.46 1.43
CA VAL A 29 0.50 1.01 0.51
C VAL A 29 1.82 0.94 1.28
N MET A 30 2.48 -0.22 1.20
CA MET A 30 3.85 -0.41 1.68
C MET A 30 4.77 -0.63 0.48
N VAL A 31 5.88 0.09 0.47
CA VAL A 31 6.95 -0.02 -0.53
C VAL A 31 8.23 -0.42 0.19
N ASN A 32 8.84 -1.51 -0.26
CA ASN A 32 10.12 -2.01 0.22
C ASN A 32 11.16 -1.82 -0.87
N GLN A 33 12.20 -1.04 -0.61
CA GLN A 33 13.29 -0.81 -1.58
C GLN A 33 12.79 -0.36 -2.97
N GLY A 34 11.76 0.50 -3.01
CA GLY A 34 11.16 0.99 -4.24
C GLY A 34 10.16 0.05 -4.91
N MET A 35 9.94 -1.16 -4.37
CA MET A 35 8.93 -2.10 -4.85
C MET A 35 7.72 -2.16 -3.93
N THR A 36 6.51 -2.02 -4.48
CA THR A 36 5.27 -2.19 -3.72
C THR A 36 5.16 -3.62 -3.20
N SER A 37 5.15 -3.77 -1.88
CA SER A 37 5.08 -5.07 -1.21
C SER A 37 3.69 -5.39 -0.65
N LEU A 38 2.87 -4.37 -0.37
CA LEU A 38 1.53 -4.52 0.19
C LEU A 38 0.61 -3.42 -0.31
N VAL A 39 -0.62 -3.78 -0.67
CA VAL A 39 -1.73 -2.85 -0.89
C VAL A 39 -2.97 -3.40 -0.20
N ASN A 40 -3.41 -2.74 0.87
CA ASN A 40 -4.64 -3.08 1.57
C ASN A 40 -5.72 -2.02 1.29
N HIS A 41 -6.97 -2.46 1.19
CA HIS A 41 -8.11 -1.64 0.84
C HIS A 41 -9.01 -1.46 2.07
N PHE A 42 -9.45 -0.22 2.31
CA PHE A 42 -10.28 0.14 3.45
C PHE A 42 -11.44 1.05 3.02
N ASN A 43 -12.57 0.92 3.72
CA ASN A 43 -13.74 1.78 3.50
C ASN A 43 -13.74 3.00 4.43
N SER A 44 -12.98 2.95 5.53
CA SER A 44 -12.87 4.03 6.51
C SER A 44 -11.41 4.43 6.75
N LEU A 45 -11.20 5.68 7.14
CA LEU A 45 -9.86 6.18 7.48
C LEU A 45 -9.35 5.55 8.77
N GLU A 46 -10.22 5.37 9.76
CA GLU A 46 -9.90 4.79 11.06
C GLU A 46 -9.29 3.38 10.93
N GLU A 47 -9.88 2.52 10.09
CA GLU A 47 -9.33 1.18 9.84
C GLU A 47 -7.96 1.24 9.15
N ALA A 48 -7.79 2.17 8.19
CA ALA A 48 -6.52 2.37 7.50
C ALA A 48 -5.43 2.88 8.45
N GLU A 49 -5.76 3.83 9.32
CA GLU A 49 -4.86 4.37 10.36
C GLU A 49 -4.47 3.32 11.39
N LYS A 50 -5.42 2.49 11.83
CA LYS A 50 -5.14 1.37 12.74
C LYS A 50 -4.12 0.41 12.13
N ALA A 51 -4.35 -0.03 10.90
CA ALA A 51 -3.42 -0.92 10.19
C ALA A 51 -2.05 -0.26 9.94
N PHE A 52 -2.03 1.02 9.58
CA PHE A 52 -0.82 1.81 9.43
C PHE A 52 0.02 1.86 10.71
N ASN A 53 -0.61 2.14 11.84
CA ASN A 53 0.06 2.20 13.14
C ASN A 53 0.61 0.83 13.57
N GLU A 54 -0.14 -0.25 13.33
CA GLU A 54 0.33 -1.62 13.59
C GLU A 54 1.57 -1.96 12.75
N ILE A 55 1.56 -1.65 11.46
CA ILE A 55 2.70 -1.92 10.56
C ILE A 55 3.92 -1.07 10.94
N THR A 56 3.75 0.24 11.10
CA THR A 56 4.87 1.15 11.42
C THR A 56 5.47 0.88 12.80
N SER A 57 4.66 0.50 13.79
CA SER A 57 5.13 0.04 15.10
C SER A 57 5.98 -1.23 14.99
N ASN A 58 5.52 -2.21 14.20
CA ASN A 58 6.27 -3.43 13.93
C ASN A 58 7.58 -3.19 13.17
N LEU A 59 7.62 -2.22 12.26
CA LEU A 59 8.84 -1.83 11.57
C LEU A 59 9.82 -1.13 12.51
N ARG A 60 9.33 -0.20 13.33
CA ARG A 60 10.14 0.51 14.33
C ARG A 60 10.78 -0.45 15.34
N SER A 61 10.03 -1.44 15.83
CA SER A 61 10.57 -2.43 16.76
C SER A 61 11.66 -3.30 16.12
N LYS A 62 11.58 -3.51 14.79
CA LYS A 62 12.58 -4.24 14.01
C LYS A 62 13.72 -3.37 13.50
N ALA A 63 13.65 -2.05 13.59
CA ALA A 63 14.65 -1.13 13.04
C ALA A 63 16.07 -1.40 13.61
N GLY A 64 16.19 -1.89 14.85
CA GLY A 64 17.49 -2.28 15.41
C GLY A 64 18.11 -3.56 14.80
N LEU A 65 17.33 -4.33 14.03
CA LEU A 65 17.73 -5.55 13.34
C LEU A 65 17.86 -5.36 11.82
N LEU A 66 17.37 -4.23 11.31
CA LEU A 66 17.35 -3.90 9.88
C LEU A 66 18.65 -3.22 9.49
N SER A 67 19.16 -3.57 8.31
CA SER A 67 20.32 -2.90 7.73
C SER A 67 19.93 -1.49 7.26
N SER A 68 20.90 -0.59 7.12
CA SER A 68 20.66 0.77 6.59
C SER A 68 20.14 0.79 5.14
N SER A 69 20.09 -0.37 4.46
CA SER A 69 19.49 -0.56 3.13
C SER A 69 18.03 -1.03 3.16
N ASP A 70 17.48 -1.35 4.33
CA ASP A 70 16.10 -1.82 4.48
C ASP A 70 15.16 -0.62 4.62
N TYR A 71 15.00 0.11 3.52
CA TYR A 71 14.07 1.23 3.41
C TYR A 71 12.63 0.73 3.21
N HIS A 72 11.75 1.16 4.11
CA HIS A 72 10.33 0.86 4.08
C HIS A 72 9.54 2.18 4.06
N GLU A 73 8.74 2.38 3.03
CA GLU A 73 7.77 3.47 2.98
C GLU A 73 6.38 2.90 3.22
N VAL A 74 5.65 3.44 4.18
CA VAL A 74 4.26 3.09 4.46
C VAL A 74 3.41 4.34 4.27
N SER A 75 2.32 4.25 3.51
CA SER A 75 1.48 5.40 3.21
C SER A 75 0.00 5.05 3.11
N ILE A 76 -0.86 5.98 3.53
CA ILE A 76 -2.30 5.90 3.29
C ILE A 76 -2.66 6.82 2.14
N TRP A 77 -3.50 6.34 1.23
CA TRP A 77 -4.02 7.08 0.10
C TRP A 77 -5.54 7.13 0.18
N GLU A 78 -6.15 8.25 -0.17
CA GLU A 78 -7.61 8.43 -0.20
C GLU A 78 -8.09 8.66 -1.63
N TRP A 79 -9.21 8.02 -2.00
CA TRP A 79 -9.89 8.32 -3.25
C TRP A 79 -10.62 9.67 -3.17
N ARG A 80 -10.14 10.62 -3.98
CA ARG A 80 -10.67 11.98 -4.12
C ARG A 80 -10.77 12.31 -5.61
N GLU A 81 -11.93 12.82 -6.02
CA GLU A 81 -12.14 13.43 -7.35
C GLU A 81 -11.55 12.62 -8.53
N GLY A 82 -11.68 11.30 -8.51
CA GLY A 82 -11.25 10.43 -9.60
C GLY A 82 -9.81 9.90 -9.53
N LYS A 83 -9.09 10.12 -8.42
CA LYS A 83 -7.75 9.58 -8.20
C LYS A 83 -7.46 9.30 -6.72
N TYR A 84 -6.43 8.50 -6.46
CA TYR A 84 -5.89 8.35 -5.12
C TYR A 84 -4.86 9.43 -4.81
N GLU A 85 -4.98 10.06 -3.64
CA GLU A 85 -4.03 11.05 -3.14
C GLU A 85 -3.46 10.59 -1.80
N LYS A 86 -2.15 10.73 -1.59
CA LYS A 86 -1.48 10.34 -0.35
C LYS A 86 -1.86 11.31 0.78
N VAL A 87 -2.37 10.77 1.89
CA VAL A 87 -2.83 11.53 3.06
C VAL A 87 -1.98 11.28 4.32
N TYR A 88 -1.32 10.13 4.43
CA TYR A 88 -0.36 9.82 5.51
C TYR A 88 0.89 9.14 4.97
N LEU A 89 2.03 9.34 5.66
CA LEU A 89 3.34 8.86 5.23
C LEU A 89 4.26 8.57 6.42
N TYR A 90 4.92 7.42 6.37
CA TYR A 90 5.99 7.00 7.29
C TYR A 90 7.18 6.48 6.47
N PHE A 91 8.39 6.82 6.93
CA PHE A 91 9.69 6.43 6.38
C PHE A 91 10.58 5.86 7.49
#